data_AF-X1TDF3-F1
#
_entry.id   AF-X1TDF3-F1
#
_cell.length_a   1.000
_cell.length_b   1.000
_cell.length_c   1.000
_cell.angle_alpha   90.00
_cell.angle_beta   90.00
_cell.angle_gamma   90.00
#
_symmetry.space_group_name_H-M   'P 1'
#
loop_
_entity.id
_entity.type
_entity.pdbx_description
1 polymer ?
#
loop_
_entity_poly.entity_id
_entity_poly.type
_entity_poly.pdbx_seq_one_letter_code
_entity_poly.pdbx_strand_id
1 'polypeptide(L)'
;IKFMRLAAKELEANNFETKGNYINRAQDIINELNAVLDMDAGGEIAANLCKLYCFISNRLSQANVKRDPQMIRDCIKIMEELNQGWKVIAG
;
A
#
# COMPACT_ATOMS: atom_id res chain seq x y z
N ILE A 1 2.42 -2.22 5.29
CA ILE A 1 1.28 -2.24 6.26
C ILE A 1 1.51 -1.31 7.47
N LYS A 2 2.61 -1.43 8.24
CA LYS A 2 2.88 -0.59 9.44
C LYS A 2 2.65 0.91 9.21
N PHE A 3 3.28 1.50 8.19
CA PHE A 3 3.16 2.94 7.92
C PHE A 3 1.75 3.37 7.50
N MET A 4 0.98 2.52 6.81
CA MET A 4 -0.43 2.81 6.52
C MET A 4 -1.27 2.85 7.80
N ARG A 5 -1.04 1.94 8.76
CA ARG A 5 -1.74 1.97 10.05
C ARG A 5 -1.41 3.23 10.86
N LEU A 6 -0.14 3.65 10.85
CA LEU A 6 0.28 4.90 11.47
C LEU A 6 -0.36 6.11 10.78
N ALA A 7 -0.38 6.14 9.43
CA ALA A 7 -1.03 7.21 8.68
C ALA A 7 -2.54 7.32 9.00
N ALA A 8 -3.25 6.20 9.11
CA ALA A 8 -4.66 6.19 9.49
C ALA A 8 -4.88 6.77 10.90
N LYS A 9 -4.04 6.37 11.86
CA LYS A 9 -4.09 6.88 13.24
C LYS A 9 -3.82 8.39 13.31
N GLU A 10 -2.79 8.88 12.62
CA GLU A 10 -2.47 10.31 12.59
C GLU A 10 -3.56 11.13 11.89
N LEU A 11 -4.21 10.57 10.86
CA LEU A 11 -5.35 11.20 10.20
C LEU A 11 -6.54 11.36 11.16
N GLU A 12 -6.86 10.33 11.93
CA GLU A 12 -7.93 10.37 12.95
C GLU A 12 -7.63 11.40 14.05
N ALA A 13 -6.34 11.60 14.36
CA ALA A 13 -5.87 12.62 15.28
C ALA A 13 -5.75 14.04 14.66
N ASN A 14 -6.11 14.22 13.39
CA ASN A 14 -5.92 15.47 12.62
C ASN A 14 -4.45 15.94 12.48
N ASN A 15 -3.48 15.05 12.65
CA ASN A 15 -2.05 15.33 12.48
C ASN A 15 -1.65 15.19 11.00
N PHE A 16 -2.06 16.15 10.16
CA PHE A 16 -1.94 16.03 8.70
C PHE A 16 -0.51 15.95 8.16
N GLU A 17 0.43 16.66 8.77
CA GLU A 17 1.85 16.61 8.39
C GLU A 17 2.43 15.21 8.65
N THR A 18 2.29 14.72 9.88
CA THR A 18 2.78 13.38 10.27
C THR A 18 2.12 12.28 9.46
N LYS A 19 0.80 12.38 9.21
CA LYS A 19 0.11 11.50 8.27
C LYS A 19 0.79 11.48 6.90
N GLY A 20 1.04 12.65 6.31
CA GLY A 20 1.66 12.78 5.00
C GLY A 20 3.00 12.05 4.94
N ASN A 21 3.84 12.22 5.96
CA ASN A 21 5.11 11.53 6.08
C ASN A 21 4.96 9.99 6.13
N TYR A 22 3.96 9.49 6.84
CA TYR A 22 3.68 8.05 6.87
C TYR A 22 3.08 7.51 5.57
N ILE A 23 2.27 8.31 4.85
CA ILE A 23 1.79 7.95 3.51
C ILE A 23 2.96 7.84 2.53
N ASN A 24 3.86 8.82 2.51
CA ASN A 24 5.03 8.80 1.64
C ASN A 24 5.89 7.55 1.89
N ARG A 25 6.20 7.25 3.16
CA ARG A 25 6.94 6.01 3.51
C ARG A 25 6.22 4.74 3.09
N ALA A 26 4.88 4.72 3.14
CA ALA A 26 4.13 3.57 2.65
C ALA A 26 4.23 3.43 1.12
N GLN A 27 4.18 4.54 0.39
CA GLN A 27 4.33 4.58 -1.07
C GLN A 27 5.73 4.19 -1.51
N ASP A 28 6.78 4.64 -0.81
CA ASP A 28 8.17 4.25 -1.10
C ASP A 28 8.31 2.72 -1.09
N ILE A 29 7.79 2.06 -0.05
CA ILE A 29 7.83 0.59 0.05
C ILE A 29 7.05 -0.07 -1.10
N ILE A 30 5.87 0.44 -1.46
CA ILE A 30 5.09 -0.10 -2.57
C ILE A 30 5.86 0.05 -3.89
N ASN A 31 6.51 1.19 -4.10
CA ASN A 31 7.30 1.45 -5.29
C ASN A 31 8.51 0.50 -5.38
N GLU A 32 9.20 0.25 -4.27
CA GLU A 32 10.29 -0.73 -4.22
C GLU A 32 9.79 -2.15 -4.54
N LEU A 33 8.66 -2.57 -3.94
CA LEU A 33 8.03 -3.86 -4.27
C LEU A 33 7.68 -3.98 -5.75
N ASN A 34 7.22 -2.89 -6.37
CA ASN A 34 6.91 -2.85 -7.78
C ASN A 34 8.17 -2.89 -8.67
N ALA A 35 9.23 -2.21 -8.24
CA ALA A 35 10.49 -2.13 -9.00
C ALA A 35 11.24 -3.46 -9.06
N VAL A 36 11.05 -4.34 -8.07
CA VAL A 36 11.71 -5.66 -8.02
C VAL A 36 10.90 -6.77 -8.70
N LEU A 37 9.76 -6.47 -9.32
CA LEU A 37 8.98 -7.47 -10.05
C LEU A 37 9.74 -7.95 -11.29
N ASP A 38 9.97 -9.27 -11.38
CA ASP A 38 10.46 -9.90 -12.60
C ASP A 38 9.30 -10.05 -13.59
N MET A 39 9.25 -9.16 -14.58
CA MET A 39 8.17 -9.14 -15.57
C MET A 39 8.30 -10.28 -16.59
N ASP A 40 9.50 -10.80 -16.80
CA ASP A 40 9.75 -11.87 -17.78
C ASP A 40 9.42 -13.23 -17.17
N ALA A 41 10.00 -13.56 -16.00
CA ALA A 41 9.75 -14.82 -15.32
C ALA A 41 8.38 -14.85 -14.61
N GLY A 42 7.91 -13.72 -14.10
CA GLY A 42 6.66 -13.63 -13.35
C GLY A 42 5.40 -13.51 -14.20
N GLY A 43 5.53 -13.17 -15.50
CA GLY A 43 4.43 -13.13 -16.46
C GLY A 43 3.15 -12.45 -15.95
N GLU A 44 2.03 -13.16 -16.01
CA GLU A 44 0.72 -12.65 -15.59
C GLU A 44 0.67 -12.27 -14.09
N ILE A 45 1.39 -13.01 -13.24
CA ILE A 45 1.41 -12.74 -11.79
C ILE A 45 2.11 -11.40 -11.54
N ALA A 46 3.28 -11.19 -12.13
CA ALA A 46 4.00 -9.92 -12.02
C ALA A 46 3.17 -8.76 -12.57
N ALA A 47 2.48 -8.94 -13.71
CA ALA A 47 1.60 -7.94 -14.27
C ALA A 47 0.42 -7.59 -13.34
N ASN A 48 -0.18 -8.57 -12.68
CA ASN A 48 -1.28 -8.37 -11.73
C ASN A 48 -0.80 -7.69 -10.43
N LEU A 49 0.37 -8.08 -9.92
CA LEU A 49 1.00 -7.42 -8.77
C LEU A 49 1.33 -5.96 -9.09
N CYS A 50 1.88 -5.68 -10.27
CA CYS A 50 2.17 -4.31 -10.71
C CYS A 50 0.92 -3.43 -10.72
N LYS A 51 -0.18 -3.91 -11.33
CA LYS A 51 -1.48 -3.22 -11.32
C LYS A 51 -1.98 -2.96 -9.89
N LEU A 52 -1.86 -3.95 -9.01
CA LEU A 52 -2.30 -3.85 -7.62
C LEU A 52 -1.49 -2.80 -6.85
N TYR A 53 -0.17 -2.81 -6.99
CA TYR A 53 0.72 -1.84 -6.37
C TYR A 53 0.46 -0.42 -6.87
N CYS A 54 0.30 -0.22 -8.18
CA CYS A 54 -0.10 1.07 -8.75
C CYS A 54 -1.46 1.55 -8.20
N PHE A 55 -2.45 0.65 -8.10
CA PHE A 55 -3.76 0.96 -7.54
C PHE A 55 -3.64 1.45 -6.09
N ILE A 56 -2.90 0.73 -5.24
CA ILE A 56 -2.72 1.08 -3.82
C ILE A 56 -2.00 2.42 -3.69
N SER A 57 -0.93 2.66 -4.46
CA SER A 57 -0.21 3.95 -4.45
C SER A 57 -1.13 5.11 -4.81
N ASN A 58 -1.96 4.98 -5.86
CA ASN A 58 -2.93 6.00 -6.24
C ASN A 58 -4.01 6.21 -5.15
N ARG A 59 -4.51 5.12 -4.57
CA ARG A 59 -5.53 5.17 -3.50
C ARG A 59 -5.00 5.87 -2.25
N LEU A 60 -3.74 5.67 -1.88
CA LEU A 60 -3.09 6.37 -0.77
C LEU A 60 -2.93 7.88 -1.05
N SER A 61 -2.56 8.28 -2.27
CA SER A 61 -2.53 9.69 -2.67
C SER A 61 -3.92 10.33 -2.55
N GLN A 62 -4.97 9.65 -3.02
CA GLN A 62 -6.34 10.14 -2.88
C GLN A 62 -6.78 10.22 -1.42
N ALA A 63 -6.43 9.24 -0.59
CA ALA A 63 -6.71 9.26 0.85
C ALA A 63 -6.00 10.43 1.55
N ASN A 64 -4.81 10.79 1.05
CA ASN A 64 -4.08 11.95 1.53
C ASN A 64 -4.88 13.24 1.29
N VAL A 65 -5.26 13.48 0.03
CA VAL A 65 -6.00 14.67 -0.41
C VAL A 65 -7.40 14.74 0.21
N LYS A 66 -8.17 13.64 0.17
CA LYS A 66 -9.54 13.57 0.67
C LYS A 66 -9.64 13.51 2.19
N ARG A 67 -8.52 13.28 2.88
CA ARG A 67 -8.47 13.13 4.35
C ARG A 67 -9.42 12.03 4.85
N ASP A 68 -9.52 10.94 4.09
CA ASP A 68 -10.39 9.80 4.41
C ASP A 68 -9.56 8.62 4.97
N PRO A 69 -9.65 8.32 6.28
CA PRO A 69 -8.92 7.21 6.88
C PRO A 69 -9.46 5.84 6.45
N GLN A 70 -10.72 5.76 5.98
CA GLN A 70 -11.27 4.50 5.46
C GLN A 70 -10.54 4.06 4.20
N MET A 71 -10.18 5.01 3.32
CA MET A 71 -9.39 4.69 2.12
C MET A 71 -8.02 4.08 2.46
N ILE A 72 -7.39 4.50 3.56
CA ILE A 72 -6.14 3.91 4.04
C ILE A 72 -6.38 2.50 4.61
N ARG A 73 -7.49 2.30 5.35
CA ARG A 73 -7.89 1.00 5.88
C ARG A 73 -8.18 -0.02 4.78
N ASP A 74 -8.80 0.39 3.68
CA ASP A 74 -9.05 -0.49 2.55
C ASP A 74 -7.73 -0.96 1.90
N CYS A 75 -6.75 -0.05 1.74
CA CYS A 75 -5.40 -0.42 1.29
C CYS A 75 -4.70 -1.40 2.24
N ILE A 76 -4.90 -1.24 3.56
CA ILE A 76 -4.35 -2.16 4.56
C ILE A 76 -4.91 -3.57 4.35
N LYS A 77 -6.24 -3.71 4.18
CA LYS A 77 -6.89 -5.01 3.96
C LYS A 77 -6.33 -5.71 2.72
N ILE A 78 -6.21 -4.99 1.60
CA ILE A 78 -5.64 -5.53 0.35
C ILE A 78 -4.22 -6.03 0.57
N MET A 79 -3.37 -5.25 1.25
CA MET A 79 -1.99 -5.66 1.54
C MET A 79 -1.92 -6.84 2.52
N GLU A 80 -2.86 -6.94 3.46
CA GLU A 80 -2.95 -8.07 4.40
C GLU A 80 -3.35 -9.35 3.69
N GLU A 81 -4.37 -9.30 2.83
CA GLU A 81 -4.80 -10.42 1.99
C GLU A 81 -3.65 -10.90 1.07
N LEU A 82 -2.96 -9.97 0.42
CA LEU A 82 -1.78 -10.28 -0.40
C LEU A 82 -0.69 -10.98 0.43
N ASN A 83 -0.36 -10.44 1.60
CA ASN A 83 0.64 -11.01 2.50
C ASN A 83 0.23 -12.39 3.06
N GLN A 84 -1.07 -12.64 3.26
CA GLN A 84 -1.57 -13.96 3.60
C GLN A 84 -1.38 -14.94 2.44
N GLY A 85 -1.73 -14.53 1.21
CA GLY A 85 -1.50 -15.34 0.01
C GLY A 85 -0.04 -15.78 -0.15
N TRP A 86 0.90 -14.86 0.05
CA TRP A 86 2.34 -15.20 0.02
C TRP A 86 2.75 -16.21 1.07
N LYS A 87 2.20 -16.14 2.28
CA LYS A 87 2.51 -17.09 3.36
C LYS A 87 1.99 -18.49 3.08
N VAL A 88 0.88 -18.63 2.34
CA VAL A 88 0.37 -19.94 1.92
C VAL A 88 1.27 -20.59 0.88
N ILE A 89 1.93 -19.80 0.02
CA ILE A 89 2.81 -20.30 -1.04
C ILE A 89 4.22 -20.60 -0.52
N ALA A 90 4.72 -19.79 0.41
CA ALA A 90 6.08 -19.88 0.94
C ALA A 90 6.23 -20.82 2.16
N GLY A 91 5.11 -21.31 2.70
CA GLY A 91 5.07 -22.29 3.80
C GLY A 91 4.79 -23.69 3.27
#